data_AF-A0A222AFQ0-F1
#
_entry.id   AF-A0A222AFQ0-F1
#
_cell.length_a   1.000
_cell.length_b   1.000
_cell.length_c   1.000
_cell.angle_alpha   90.00
_cell.angle_beta   90.00
_cell.angle_gamma   90.00
#
_symmetry.space_group_name_H-M   'P 1'
#
loop_
_entity.id
_entity.type
_entity.pdbx_description
1 polymer ?
#
loop_
_entity_poly.entity_id
_entity_poly.type
_entity_poly.pdbx_seq_one_letter_code
_entity_poly.pdbx_strand_id
1 'polypeptide(L)' 'LTHPVSCLILTSAIAMKLGLAPFHFWFPEVLQGTSLTTGLLLSTMMKFPPITLLFMTSPSLNPTLLACMAIPSTALGG' A
#
# COMPACT_ATOMS: atom_id res chain seq x y z
N LEU A 1 -19.55 -3.98 7.79
CA LEU A 1 -18.18 -4.25 7.30
C LEU A 1 -17.19 -4.18 8.47
N THR A 2 -17.39 -4.98 9.52
CA THR A 2 -16.55 -4.93 10.74
C THR A 2 -16.09 -6.31 11.17
N HIS A 3 -16.28 -7.33 10.31
CA HIS A 3 -15.82 -8.66 10.62
C HIS A 3 -14.29 -8.68 10.67
N PRO A 4 -13.67 -9.12 11.78
CA PRO A 4 -12.25 -8.90 12.05
C PRO A 4 -11.35 -9.49 10.96
N VAL A 5 -11.67 -10.68 10.48
CA VAL A 5 -10.92 -11.33 9.39
C VAL A 5 -11.01 -10.52 8.09
N SER A 6 -12.18 -9.98 7.78
CA SER A 6 -12.38 -9.18 6.56
C SER A 6 -11.63 -7.85 6.64
N CYS A 7 -11.61 -7.22 7.81
CA CYS A 7 -10.84 -5.99 8.06
C CYS A 7 -9.33 -6.24 7.93
N LEU A 8 -8.82 -7.36 8.46
CA LEU A 8 -7.42 -7.76 8.31
C LEU A 8 -7.06 -7.97 6.85
N ILE A 9 -7.85 -8.76 6.10
CA ILE A 9 -7.63 -9.02 4.67
C ILE A 9 -7.66 -7.72 3.87
N LEU A 10 -8.66 -6.86 4.11
CA LEU A 10 -8.78 -5.58 3.42
C LEU A 10 -7.56 -4.69 3.67
N THR A 11 -7.13 -4.59 4.93
CA THR A 11 -5.96 -3.79 5.33
C THR A 11 -4.68 -4.34 4.66
N SER A 12 -4.47 -5.66 4.66
CA SER A 12 -3.32 -6.28 3.99
C SER A 12 -3.35 -6.10 2.47
N ALA A 13 -4.53 -6.19 1.84
CA ALA A 13 -4.67 -6.06 0.39
C ALA A 13 -4.34 -4.63 -0.08
N ILE A 14 -4.83 -3.62 0.64
CA ILE A 14 -4.50 -2.21 0.37
C ILE A 14 -3.00 -1.96 0.60
N ALA A 15 -2.43 -2.49 1.69
CA ALA A 15 -1.02 -2.36 2.00
C ALA A 15 -0.11 -2.97 0.92
N MET A 16 -0.46 -4.15 0.40
CA MET A 16 0.27 -4.80 -0.69
C MET A 16 0.23 -3.97 -1.99
N LYS A 17 -0.92 -3.40 -2.32
CA LYS A 17 -1.09 -2.56 -3.52
C LYS A 17 -0.33 -1.22 -3.41
N LEU A 18 -0.28 -0.64 -2.23
CA LEU A 18 0.51 0.58 -1.95
C LEU A 18 2.01 0.32 -1.83
N GLY A 19 2.42 -0.95 -1.71
CA GLY A 19 3.82 -1.33 -1.51
C GLY A 19 4.34 -0.97 -0.12
N LEU A 20 3.51 -1.09 0.93
CA LEU A 20 3.97 -0.96 2.32
C LEU A 20 4.80 -2.18 2.73
N ALA A 21 5.77 -2.03 3.62
CA ALA A 21 6.52 -3.14 4.20
C ALA A 21 5.59 -4.15 4.91
N PRO A 22 5.81 -5.47 4.73
CA PRO A 22 6.93 -6.12 4.02
C PRO A 22 6.73 -6.32 2.50
N PHE A 23 5.67 -5.79 1.90
CA PHE A 23 5.30 -5.99 0.50
C PHE A 23 5.93 -5.00 -0.50
N HIS A 24 6.98 -4.28 -0.11
CA HIS A 24 7.58 -3.24 -0.97
C HIS A 24 8.56 -3.81 -2.02
N PHE A 25 9.00 -5.06 -1.89
CA PHE A 25 10.02 -5.72 -2.73
C PHE A 25 9.64 -5.98 -4.20
N TRP A 26 8.45 -5.58 -4.65
CA TRP A 26 8.14 -5.62 -6.09
C TRP A 26 8.41 -4.27 -6.75
N PHE A 27 8.46 -3.18 -5.98
CA PHE A 27 8.44 -1.83 -6.52
C PHE A 27 9.80 -1.39 -7.07
N PRO A 28 10.95 -1.57 -6.36
CA PRO A 28 12.26 -1.17 -6.88
C PRO A 28 12.64 -1.85 -8.21
N GLU A 29 12.41 -3.15 -8.32
CA GLU A 29 12.75 -3.99 -9.47
C GLU A 29 11.90 -3.61 -10.68
N VAL A 30 10.60 -3.38 -10.48
CA VAL A 30 9.70 -2.92 -11.55
C VAL A 30 10.06 -1.51 -11.98
N LEU A 31 10.40 -0.61 -11.06
CA LEU A 31 10.79 0.76 -11.41
C LEU A 31 12.10 0.78 -12.21
N GLN A 32 13.07 -0.07 -11.86
CA GLN A 32 14.34 -0.18 -12.58
C GLN A 32 14.18 -0.80 -13.98
N GLY A 33 13.25 -1.75 -14.13
CA GLY A 33 13.00 -2.45 -15.40
C GLY A 33 12.09 -1.72 -16.39
N THR A 34 11.54 -0.55 -16.04
CA THR A 34 10.55 0.18 -16.84
C THR A 34 11.07 1.52 -17.36
N SER A 35 10.41 2.08 -18.37
CA SER A 35 10.77 3.40 -18.91
C SER A 35 10.47 4.51 -17.90
N LEU A 36 11.13 5.67 -18.03
CA LEU A 36 10.90 6.80 -17.11
C LEU A 36 9.43 7.23 -17.04
N THR A 37 8.73 7.29 -18.18
CA THR A 37 7.31 7.66 -18.22
C THR A 37 6.43 6.63 -17.52
N THR A 38 6.71 5.33 -17.68
CA THR A 38 5.94 4.28 -17.00
C THR A 38 6.25 4.21 -15.51
N GLY A 39 7.50 4.38 -15.10
CA GLY A 39 7.89 4.52 -13.69
C GLY A 39 7.27 5.75 -13.02
N LEU A 40 7.15 6.88 -13.72
CA LEU A 40 6.47 8.07 -13.22
C LEU A 40 4.98 7.81 -13.00
N LEU A 41 4.30 7.17 -13.97
CA LEU A 41 2.89 6.79 -13.83
C LEU A 41 2.68 5.78 -12.70
N LEU A 42 3.58 4.80 -12.55
CA LEU A 42 3.52 3.81 -11.49
C LEU A 42 3.71 4.42 -10.10
N SER A 43 4.64 5.36 -9.95
CA SER A 43 4.93 6.02 -8.67
C SER A 43 3.89 7.06 -8.26
N THR A 44 3.08 7.57 -9.19
CA THR A 44 2.07 8.62 -8.94
C THR A 44 0.64 8.14 -9.17
N MET A 45 0.24 7.97 -10.43
CA MET A 45 -1.14 7.70 -10.84
C MET A 45 -1.65 6.37 -10.29
N MET A 46 -0.82 5.32 -10.28
CA MET A 46 -1.24 4.01 -9.78
C MET A 46 -1.41 3.96 -8.26
N LYS A 47 -0.92 4.96 -7.52
CA LYS A 47 -1.16 5.09 -6.08
C LYS A 47 -2.52 5.71 -5.75
N PHE A 48 -3.13 6.45 -6.68
CA PHE A 48 -4.39 7.15 -6.42
C PHE A 48 -5.56 6.19 -6.09
N PRO A 49 -5.87 5.14 -6.90
CA PRO A 49 -6.98 4.23 -6.59
C PRO A 49 -6.90 3.55 -5.22
N PRO A 50 -5.77 2.97 -4.79
CA PRO A 50 -5.68 2.36 -3.46
C PRO A 50 -5.75 3.38 -2.32
N ILE A 51 -5.27 4.63 -2.51
CA ILE A 51 -5.45 5.69 -1.51
C ILE A 51 -6.92 6.09 -1.38
N THR A 52 -7.66 6.19 -2.50
CA THR A 52 -9.10 6.44 -2.46
C THR A 52 -9.85 5.34 -1.71
N LEU A 53 -9.52 4.06 -1.98
CA LEU A 53 -10.12 2.94 -1.26
C LEU A 53 -9.77 2.96 0.23
N LEU A 54 -8.52 3.27 0.60
CA LEU A 54 -8.10 3.43 1.99
C LEU A 54 -8.95 4.49 2.70
N PHE A 55 -9.17 5.63 2.06
CA PHE A 55 -9.99 6.70 2.62
C PHE A 55 -11.46 6.28 2.78
N MET A 56 -12.08 5.75 1.72
CA MET A 56 -13.49 5.34 1.72
C MET A 56 -13.78 4.19 2.68
N THR A 57 -12.81 3.31 2.91
CA THR A 57 -12.97 2.13 3.79
C THR A 57 -12.31 2.30 5.15
N SER A 58 -11.83 3.49 5.50
CA SER A 58 -11.12 3.77 6.76
C SER A 58 -11.82 3.27 8.04
N PRO A 59 -13.17 3.28 8.18
CA PRO A 59 -13.82 2.74 9.38
C PRO A 59 -13.76 1.20 9.48
N SER A 60 -13.36 0.52 8.41
CA SER A 60 -13.30 -0.94 8.28
C SER A 60 -11.86 -1.48 8.23
N LEU A 61 -10.85 -0.62 8.45
CA LEU A 61 -9.44 -1.03 8.48
C LEU A 61 -9.01 -1.41 9.90
N ASN A 62 -7.98 -2.26 10.00
CA ASN A 62 -7.33 -2.56 11.26
C ASN A 62 -6.20 -1.53 11.51
N PRO A 63 -6.37 -0.58 12.45
CA PRO A 63 -5.42 0.52 12.64
C PRO A 63 -4.06 0.03 13.19
N THR A 64 -4.06 -0.98 14.06
CA THR A 64 -2.83 -1.56 14.61
C THR A 64 -1.99 -2.18 13.51
N LEU A 65 -2.60 -3.01 12.66
CA LEU A 65 -1.92 -3.63 11.53
C LEU A 65 -1.41 -2.56 10.55
N LEU A 66 -2.23 -1.57 10.21
CA LEU A 66 -1.84 -0.48 9.32
C LEU A 66 -0.63 0.30 9.86
N ALA A 67 -0.61 0.64 11.15
CA ALA A 67 0.51 1.32 11.80
C ALA A 67 1.77 0.44 11.81
N CYS A 68 1.64 -0.85 12.13
CA CYS A 68 2.73 -1.82 12.09
C CYS A 68 3.38 -1.95 10.70
N MET A 69 2.65 -1.73 9.61
CA MET A 69 3.20 -1.72 8.25
C MET A 69 3.72 -0.33 7.85
N ALA A 70 3.02 0.74 8.24
CA ALA A 70 3.37 2.11 7.87
C ALA A 70 4.70 2.57 8.50
N ILE A 71 4.93 2.29 9.79
CA ILE A 71 6.15 2.73 10.50
C ILE A 71 7.42 2.15 9.86
N PRO A 72 7.55 0.82 9.63
CA PRO A 72 8.69 0.27 8.91
C PRO A 72 8.79 0.78 7.47
N SER A 73 7.67 1.04 6.80
CA SER A 73 7.68 1.62 5.44
C SER A 73 8.34 2.99 5.42
N THR A 74 8.05 3.84 6.41
CA THR A 74 8.70 5.14 6.55
C THR A 74 10.17 5.03 6.95
N ALA A 75 10.53 4.04 7.76
CA ALA A 75 11.92 3.83 8.17
C ALA A 75 12.79 3.26 7.04
N LEU A 76 12.25 2.41 6.18
CA LEU A 76 12.96 1.77 5.07
C LEU A 76 12.94 2.60 3.78
N GLY A 77 11.86 3.36 3.54
CA GLY A 77 11.67 4.16 2.34
C GLY A 77 12.03 5.65 2.49
N GLY A 78 12.46 6.07 3.69
CA GLY A 78 12.98 7.41 3.97
C GLY A 78 14.39 7.62 3.46
#